data_AF-A0AAV4FAR7-F1
#
_entry.id   AF-A0AAV4FAR7-F1
#
_cell.length_a   1.000
_cell.length_b   1.000
_cell.length_c   1.000
_cell.angle_alpha   90.00
_cell.angle_beta   90.00
_cell.angle_gamma   90.00
#
_symmetry.space_group_name_H-M   'P 1'
#
loop_
_entity.id
_entity.type
_entity.pdbx_description
1 polymer ?
#
loop_
_entity_poly.entity_id
_entity_poly.type
_entity_poly.pdbx_seq_one_letter_code
_entity_poly.pdbx_strand_id
1 'polypeptide(L)'
;MLVEDSTLEHKLATFGDIVYQTSLETFGAKQYQAKGTPRRSRRQYEMDTLRKQKRNLKKQMKAANSEEKKILQEIKQRLKVRHSALSRAGFARKKRSQKRKTRNVSSGTHSNSQDSSSSYPSPKL
;
A
#
# COMPACT_ATOMS: atom_id res chain seq x y z
N MET A 1 -44.14 1.97 -36.60
CA MET A 1 -42.84 2.31 -37.22
C MET A 1 -41.94 1.10 -37.05
N LEU A 2 -41.31 0.70 -38.15
CA LEU A 2 -40.54 -0.53 -38.33
C LEU A 2 -39.47 -0.67 -37.24
N VAL A 3 -39.55 -1.74 -36.45
CA VAL A 3 -38.42 -2.21 -35.64
C VAL A 3 -37.45 -2.82 -36.64
N GLU A 4 -36.45 -2.05 -37.04
CA GLU A 4 -35.36 -2.51 -37.88
C GLU A 4 -34.77 -3.79 -37.27
N ASP A 5 -34.52 -4.78 -38.12
CA ASP A 5 -33.83 -6.02 -37.76
C ASP A 5 -32.43 -5.67 -37.24
N SER A 6 -32.35 -5.42 -35.95
CA SER A 6 -31.08 -5.19 -35.27
C SER A 6 -30.22 -6.42 -35.49
N THR A 7 -29.09 -6.20 -36.16
CA THR A 7 -28.08 -7.24 -36.41
C THR A 7 -27.68 -7.86 -35.07
N LEU A 8 -27.23 -9.12 -35.09
CA LEU A 8 -26.79 -9.82 -33.88
C LEU A 8 -25.79 -8.99 -33.06
N GLU A 9 -24.90 -8.28 -33.75
CA GLU A 9 -23.94 -7.34 -33.17
C GLU A 9 -24.61 -6.23 -32.33
N HIS A 10 -25.71 -5.65 -32.82
CA HIS A 10 -26.45 -4.63 -32.09
C HIS A 10 -27.07 -5.20 -30.81
N LYS A 11 -27.66 -6.41 -30.88
CA LYS A 11 -28.22 -7.09 -29.71
C LYS A 11 -27.16 -7.44 -28.67
N LEU A 12 -25.98 -7.87 -29.12
CA LEU A 12 -24.85 -8.16 -28.24
C LEU A 12 -24.30 -6.89 -27.58
N ALA A 13 -24.21 -5.79 -28.32
CA ALA A 13 -23.80 -4.49 -27.78
C ALA A 13 -24.78 -4.00 -26.70
N THR A 14 -26.09 -4.02 -26.99
CA THR A 14 -27.12 -3.64 -26.02
C THR A 14 -27.10 -4.53 -24.78
N PHE A 15 -26.89 -5.84 -24.95
CA PHE A 15 -26.77 -6.75 -23.81
C PHE A 15 -25.55 -6.42 -22.94
N GLY A 16 -24.41 -6.13 -23.56
CA GLY A 16 -23.21 -5.68 -22.86
C GLY A 16 -23.46 -4.42 -22.03
N ASP A 17 -24.16 -3.45 -22.59
CA ASP A 17 -24.52 -2.20 -21.91
C ASP A 17 -25.44 -2.45 -20.70
N ILE A 18 -26.46 -3.30 -20.85
CA ILE A 18 -27.37 -3.65 -19.76
C ILE A 18 -26.62 -4.34 -18.62
N VAL A 19 -25.75 -5.30 -18.94
CA VAL A 19 -24.93 -6.00 -17.93
C VAL A 19 -24.01 -5.02 -17.22
N TYR A 20 -23.37 -4.11 -17.96
CA TYR A 20 -22.49 -3.10 -17.39
C TYR A 20 -23.24 -2.16 -16.45
N GLN A 21 -24.37 -1.60 -16.88
CA GLN A 21 -25.19 -0.69 -16.06
C GLN A 21 -25.73 -1.39 -14.82
N THR A 22 -26.27 -2.60 -14.97
CA THR A 22 -26.78 -3.39 -13.84
C THR A 22 -25.68 -3.66 -12.83
N SER A 23 -24.48 -4.01 -13.30
CA SER A 23 -23.31 -4.23 -12.44
C SER A 23 -22.85 -2.94 -11.76
N LEU A 24 -22.93 -1.80 -12.46
CA LEU A 24 -22.60 -0.48 -11.93
C LEU A 24 -23.56 -0.07 -10.80
N GLU A 25 -24.84 -0.34 -10.97
CA GLU A 25 -25.90 -0.03 -10.00
C GLU A 25 -25.84 -0.95 -8.78
N THR A 26 -25.65 -2.26 -8.98
CA THR A 26 -25.62 -3.23 -7.88
C THR A 26 -24.32 -3.20 -7.07
N PHE A 27 -23.17 -3.04 -7.74
CA PHE A 27 -21.86 -3.13 -7.08
C PHE A 27 -21.16 -1.78 -6.94
N GLY A 28 -21.67 -0.74 -7.58
CA GLY A 28 -21.04 0.58 -7.65
C GLY A 28 -19.84 0.60 -8.60
N ALA A 29 -19.65 1.71 -9.30
CA ALA A 29 -18.37 1.98 -9.96
C ALA A 29 -17.30 2.20 -8.89
N LYS A 30 -16.33 1.28 -8.77
CA LYS A 30 -15.08 1.63 -8.08
C LYS A 30 -14.34 2.65 -8.94
N GLN A 31 -14.64 3.93 -8.71
CA GLN A 31 -13.82 5.04 -9.17
C GLN A 31 -12.38 4.72 -8.77
N TYR A 32 -11.53 4.41 -9.75
CA TYR A 32 -10.11 4.19 -9.53
C TYR A 32 -9.49 5.56 -9.27
N GLN A 33 -9.76 6.09 -8.08
CA GLN A 33 -9.18 7.34 -7.62
C GLN A 33 -7.68 7.15 -7.71
N ALA A 34 -7.03 7.91 -8.61
CA ALA A 34 -5.60 7.88 -8.76
C ALA A 34 -5.02 8.10 -7.37
N LYS A 35 -4.38 7.06 -6.82
CA LYS A 35 -3.79 7.14 -5.49
C LYS A 35 -2.74 8.23 -5.58
N GLY A 36 -3.07 9.42 -5.04
CA GLY A 36 -2.19 10.57 -5.05
C GLY A 36 -0.81 10.17 -4.53
N THR A 37 0.24 10.84 -5.02
CA THR A 37 1.60 10.51 -4.61
C THR A 37 1.68 10.49 -3.08
N PRO A 38 2.07 9.36 -2.47
CA PRO A 38 2.03 9.24 -1.02
C PRO A 38 2.92 10.32 -0.41
N ARG A 39 2.32 11.17 0.42
CA ARG A 39 3.00 12.29 1.06
C ARG A 39 4.20 11.75 1.85
N ARG A 40 5.37 12.34 1.62
CA ARG A 40 6.59 11.93 2.33
C ARG A 40 6.41 12.20 3.82
N SER A 41 6.71 11.18 4.63
CA SER A 41 6.77 11.33 6.08
C SER A 41 7.94 12.23 6.49
N ARG A 42 7.82 12.90 7.64
CA ARG A 42 8.91 13.69 8.26
C ARG A 42 10.24 12.91 8.27
N ARG A 43 10.18 11.62 8.63
CA ARG A 43 11.36 10.74 8.65
C ARG A 43 11.99 10.57 7.27
N GLN A 44 11.21 10.40 6.21
CA GLN A 44 11.73 10.30 4.84
C GLN A 44 12.40 11.59 4.42
N TYR A 45 11.82 12.74 4.76
CA TYR A 45 12.43 14.04 4.52
C TYR A 45 13.78 14.16 5.24
N GLU A 46 13.84 13.80 6.52
CA GLU A 46 15.10 13.81 7.28
C GLU A 46 16.15 12.86 6.69
N MET A 47 15.75 11.67 6.22
CA MET A 47 16.67 10.75 5.54
C MET A 47 17.25 11.35 4.25
N ASP A 48 16.43 12.04 3.45
CA ASP A 48 16.87 12.71 2.23
C ASP A 48 17.81 13.87 2.53
N THR A 49 17.51 14.67 3.56
CA THR A 49 18.39 15.74 4.04
C THR A 49 19.75 15.19 4.47
N LEU A 50 19.79 14.09 5.24
CA LEU A 50 21.03 13.44 5.63
C LEU A 50 21.83 12.90 4.43
N ARG A 51 21.15 12.41 3.38
CA ARG A 51 21.81 11.98 2.13
C ARG A 51 22.44 13.16 1.40
N LYS A 52 21.72 14.29 1.29
CA LYS A 52 22.24 15.52 0.70
C LYS A 52 23.45 16.04 1.46
N GLN A 53 23.37 16.14 2.79
CA GLN A 53 24.48 16.56 3.64
C GLN A 53 25.72 15.67 3.47
N LYS A 54 25.56 14.34 3.47
CA LYS A 54 26.67 13.40 3.22
C LYS A 54 27.31 13.59 1.84
N ARG A 55 26.52 13.86 0.80
CA ARG A 55 27.04 14.15 -0.56
C ARG A 55 27.82 15.46 -0.57
N ASN A 56 27.31 16.50 0.09
CA ASN A 56 27.98 17.80 0.18
C ASN A 56 29.29 17.71 0.97
N LEU A 57 29.31 17.00 2.10
CA LEU A 57 30.55 16.72 2.84
C LEU A 57 31.58 16.00 1.96
N LYS A 58 31.16 15.01 1.16
CA LYS A 58 32.08 14.33 0.24
C LYS A 58 32.68 15.29 -0.79
N LYS A 59 31.94 16.31 -1.24
CA LYS A 59 32.46 17.36 -2.13
C LYS A 59 33.45 18.26 -1.40
N GLN A 60 33.12 18.73 -0.20
CA GLN A 60 34.02 19.56 0.63
C GLN A 60 35.34 18.84 0.96
N MET A 61 35.28 17.55 1.30
CA MET A 61 36.47 16.74 1.58
C MET A 61 37.43 16.62 0.38
N LYS A 62 36.98 16.82 -0.86
CA LYS A 62 37.87 16.80 -2.04
C LYS A 62 38.77 18.04 -2.10
N ALA A 63 38.25 19.19 -1.68
CA ALA A 63 38.96 20.46 -1.71
C ALA A 63 39.66 20.79 -0.38
N ALA A 64 39.31 20.08 0.70
CA ALA A 64 39.80 20.35 2.04
C ALA A 64 41.27 19.93 2.28
N ASN A 65 41.94 20.67 3.16
CA ASN A 65 43.27 20.33 3.67
C ASN A 65 43.21 19.13 4.65
N SER A 66 44.37 18.68 5.16
CA SER A 66 44.45 17.48 6.02
C SER A 66 43.72 17.64 7.36
N GLU A 67 43.74 18.83 7.96
CA GLU A 67 43.08 19.10 9.23
C GLU A 67 41.56 19.21 9.08
N GLU A 68 41.11 19.97 8.08
CA GLU A 68 39.70 20.09 7.72
C GLU A 68 39.12 18.73 7.35
N LYS A 69 39.88 17.86 6.68
CA LYS A 69 39.45 16.48 6.39
C LYS A 69 39.14 15.68 7.66
N LYS A 70 39.93 15.84 8.73
CA LYS A 70 39.65 15.18 10.03
C LYS A 70 38.32 15.66 10.59
N ILE A 71 38.11 16.98 10.62
CA ILE A 71 36.85 17.58 11.12
C ILE A 71 35.65 17.12 10.28
N LEU A 72 35.76 17.19 8.95
CA LEU A 72 34.70 16.74 8.04
C LEU A 72 34.39 15.24 8.19
N GLN A 73 35.41 14.43 8.50
CA GLN A 73 35.23 13.00 8.77
C GLN A 73 34.43 12.75 10.05
N GLU A 74 34.67 13.49 11.13
CA GLU A 74 33.86 13.41 12.34
C GLU A 74 32.39 13.75 12.08
N ILE A 75 32.14 14.86 11.37
CA ILE A 75 30.78 15.26 10.99
C ILE A 75 30.11 14.17 10.17
N LYS A 76 30.82 13.59 9.19
CA LYS A 76 30.32 12.47 8.38
C LYS A 76 29.96 11.25 9.22
N GLN A 77 30.74 10.92 10.26
CA GLN A 77 30.41 9.81 11.15
C GLN A 77 29.15 10.09 11.98
N ARG A 78 29.00 11.31 12.52
CA ARG A 78 27.79 11.72 13.24
C ARG A 78 26.54 11.60 12.35
N LEU A 79 26.63 12.05 11.09
CA LEU A 79 25.55 11.89 10.12
C LEU A 79 25.25 10.41 9.79
N LYS A 80 26.27 9.55 9.74
CA LYS A 80 26.10 8.11 9.51
C LYS A 80 25.35 7.45 10.67
N VAL A 81 25.72 7.78 11.91
CA VAL A 81 25.04 7.29 13.13
C VAL A 81 23.57 7.70 13.11
N ARG A 82 23.27 8.99 12.90
CA ARG A 82 21.90 9.50 12.83
C ARG A 82 21.08 8.84 11.72
N HIS A 83 21.66 8.68 10.53
CA HIS A 83 21.01 8.01 9.41
C HIS A 83 20.70 6.54 9.72
N SER A 84 21.61 5.83 10.40
CA SER A 84 21.40 4.44 10.83
C SER A 84 20.30 4.34 11.89
N ALA A 85 20.31 5.22 12.89
CA ALA A 85 19.26 5.28 13.92
C ALA A 85 17.87 5.48 13.30
N LEU A 86 17.72 6.45 12.39
CA LEU A 86 16.48 6.64 11.66
C LEU A 86 16.12 5.39 10.86
N SER A 87 17.07 4.79 10.13
CA SER A 87 16.85 3.55 9.37
C SER A 87 16.23 2.44 10.23
N ARG A 88 16.90 2.11 11.35
CA ARG A 88 16.47 1.08 12.32
C ARG A 88 15.09 1.36 12.90
N ALA A 89 14.80 2.59 13.29
CA ALA A 89 13.47 2.98 13.80
C ALA A 89 12.35 2.73 12.77
N GLY A 90 12.62 3.02 11.50
CA GLY A 90 11.66 2.75 10.43
C GLY A 90 11.47 1.27 10.16
N PHE A 91 12.54 0.48 10.17
CA PHE A 91 12.45 -0.97 10.04
C PHE A 91 11.66 -1.59 11.20
N ALA A 92 11.93 -1.17 12.44
CA ALA A 92 11.20 -1.62 13.62
C ALA A 92 9.70 -1.30 13.52
N ARG A 93 9.34 -0.09 13.06
CA ARG A 93 7.93 0.28 12.82
C ARG A 93 7.28 -0.62 11.77
N LYS A 94 7.94 -0.85 10.63
CA LYS A 94 7.43 -1.73 9.57
C LYS A 94 7.23 -3.15 10.08
N LYS A 95 8.22 -3.71 10.80
CA LYS A 95 8.16 -5.04 11.42
C LYS A 95 6.98 -5.15 12.40
N ARG A 96 6.78 -4.15 13.27
CA ARG A 96 5.62 -4.09 14.20
C ARG A 96 4.30 -4.03 13.45
N SER A 97 4.22 -3.23 12.38
CA SER A 97 3.01 -3.14 11.56
C SER A 97 2.68 -4.47 10.88
N GLN A 98 3.68 -5.17 10.33
CA GLN A 98 3.51 -6.51 9.75
C GLN A 98 3.03 -7.51 10.81
N LYS A 99 3.64 -7.55 11.99
CA LYS A 99 3.22 -8.44 13.09
C LYS A 99 1.78 -8.18 13.55
N ARG A 100 1.34 -6.91 13.56
CA ARG A 100 -0.07 -6.58 13.87
C ARG A 100 -1.02 -7.09 12.79
N LYS A 101 -0.67 -6.95 11.51
CA LYS A 101 -1.48 -7.46 10.40
C LYS A 101 -1.63 -8.97 10.48
N THR A 102 -0.53 -9.71 10.67
CA THR A 102 -0.59 -11.18 10.79
C THR A 102 -1.41 -11.63 11.99
N ARG A 103 -1.30 -10.94 13.14
CA ARG A 103 -2.12 -11.24 14.33
C ARG A 103 -3.61 -11.01 14.10
N ASN A 104 -3.97 -9.93 13.41
CA ASN A 104 -5.37 -9.63 13.12
C ASN A 104 -5.99 -10.61 12.10
N VAL A 105 -5.19 -11.13 11.17
CA VAL A 105 -5.62 -12.17 10.23
C VAL A 105 -5.87 -13.49 10.96
N SER A 106 -4.99 -13.88 11.91
CA SER A 106 -5.16 -15.11 12.69
C SER A 106 -6.30 -15.07 13.71
N SER A 107 -6.70 -13.88 14.19
CA SER A 107 -7.82 -13.72 15.14
C SER A 107 -9.18 -13.49 14.47
N GLY A 108 -9.23 -13.35 13.15
CA GLY A 108 -10.46 -13.15 12.37
C GLY A 108 -11.07 -14.43 11.80
N THR A 109 -10.46 -15.60 12.05
CA THR A 109 -10.87 -16.90 11.48
C THR A 109 -11.60 -17.81 12.48
N HIS A 110 -12.23 -17.26 13.51
CA HIS A 110 -13.15 -17.99 14.38
C HIS A 110 -14.54 -17.37 14.30
N SER A 111 -15.24 -17.67 13.22
CA SER A 111 -16.68 -17.40 13.09
C SER A 111 -17.36 -18.67 12.60
N ASN A 112 -18.20 -19.23 13.48
CA ASN A 112 -19.33 -20.14 13.24
C ASN A 112 -19.06 -21.46 12.51
N SER A 113 -18.72 -22.48 13.29
CA SER A 113 -19.31 -23.81 13.12
C SER A 113 -20.47 -23.94 14.09
N GLN A 114 -21.64 -23.42 13.71
CA GLN A 114 -22.90 -23.82 14.32
C GLN A 114 -23.28 -25.18 13.72
N ASP A 115 -23.20 -26.23 14.54
CA ASP A 115 -23.82 -27.52 14.26
C ASP A 115 -25.30 -27.29 13.94
N SER A 116 -25.64 -27.44 12.66
CA SER A 116 -27.01 -27.46 12.18
C SER A 116 -27.47 -28.92 12.14
N SER A 117 -27.78 -29.50 13.30
CA SER A 117 -28.57 -30.71 13.40
C SER A 117 -30.05 -30.36 13.11
N SER A 118 -30.36 -30.16 11.83
CA SER A 118 -31.73 -30.05 11.36
C SER A 118 -32.35 -31.45 11.30
N SER A 119 -33.01 -31.84 12.40
CA SER A 119 -33.85 -33.03 12.47
C SER A 119 -35.20 -32.71 11.81
N TYR A 120 -35.41 -33.20 10.58
CA TYR A 120 -36.74 -33.20 9.96
C TYR A 120 -37.48 -34.49 10.36
N PRO A 121 -38.72 -34.40 10.88
CA PRO A 121 -39.52 -35.60 11.10
C PRO A 121 -40.12 -36.06 9.76
N SER A 122 -39.91 -37.34 9.44
CA SER A 122 -40.53 -37.99 8.29
C SER A 122 -42.06 -38.10 8.48
N PRO A 123 -42.86 -37.87 7.41
CA PRO A 123 -44.31 -38.06 7.46
C PRO A 123 -44.65 -39.56 7.56
N LYS A 124 -45.57 -39.90 8.46
CA LYS A 124 -46.12 -41.25 8.59
C LYS A 124 -47.14 -41.49 7.46
N LEU A 125 -47.00 -42.62 6.78
CA LEU A 125 -48.00 -43.20 5.88
C LEU A 125 -49.15 -43.82 6.69
#